data_AF-A0A1I2C0K5-F1
#
_entry.id   AF-A0A1I2C0K5-F1
#
_cell.length_a   1.000
_cell.length_b   1.000
_cell.length_c   1.000
_cell.angle_alpha   90.00
_cell.angle_beta   90.00
_cell.angle_gamma   90.00
#
_symmetry.space_group_name_H-M   'P 1'
#
loop_
_entity.id
_entity.type
_entity.pdbx_description
1 polymer ?
#
loop_
_entity_poly.entity_id
_entity_poly.type
_entity_poly.pdbx_seq_one_letter_code
_entity_poly.pdbx_strand_id
1 'polypeptide(L)'
;MSRLSLIAALGLCTTSTLFLSACPQEEEEKFGFTCVELNQADNQDEDPFVGTAKIKVTLKYEPCLIDYYTKTNVDQAMNGKDGEAVFAEWADRLCSESVGDPLVACEVESFAQTLQPSDNNPIFQMTVTYRVTDPTKISNRTLLWGPGPVEAYAECTGNLRPFVKLTLPSDVIGVDKDGKTLWNAQSWSNPRGIMQRNTAGCIKAAIAKQ
;
A
#
# COMPACT_ATOMS: atom_id res chain seq x y z
N MET A 1 32.77 62.60 -45.99
CA MET A 1 32.31 61.74 -47.10
C MET A 1 32.71 60.32 -46.77
N SER A 2 31.75 59.54 -46.26
CA SER A 2 31.93 58.14 -45.89
C SER A 2 31.19 57.30 -46.92
N ARG A 3 31.85 56.30 -47.50
CA ARG A 3 31.20 55.25 -48.29
C ARG A 3 31.74 53.90 -47.88
N LEU A 4 30.77 53.04 -47.57
CA LEU A 4 30.87 51.64 -47.25
C LEU A 4 31.68 50.85 -48.29
N SER A 5 32.35 49.80 -47.84
CA SER A 5 32.41 48.55 -48.59
C SER A 5 32.23 47.37 -47.64
N LEU A 6 31.22 46.60 -47.99
CA LEU A 6 30.71 45.38 -47.39
C LEU A 6 31.58 44.21 -47.88
N ILE A 7 32.08 43.33 -46.99
CA ILE A 7 32.45 41.96 -47.36
C ILE A 7 31.93 41.02 -46.27
N ALA A 8 31.29 39.95 -46.75
CA ALA A 8 30.49 38.99 -46.02
C ALA A 8 31.29 37.74 -45.59
N ALA A 9 30.69 37.05 -44.62
CA ALA A 9 30.57 35.60 -44.47
C ALA A 9 31.63 34.79 -43.70
N LEU A 10 31.10 33.71 -43.10
CA LEU A 10 31.70 32.58 -42.38
C LEU A 10 31.85 32.85 -40.87
N GLY A 11 30.95 32.44 -39.97
CA GLY A 11 30.11 31.25 -39.97
C GLY A 11 30.85 30.11 -39.26
N LEU A 12 30.72 30.05 -37.93
CA LEU A 12 31.02 28.90 -37.07
C LEU A 12 30.27 29.12 -35.74
N CYS A 13 28.94 28.92 -35.77
CA CYS A 13 28.21 28.63 -34.55
C CYS A 13 28.67 27.27 -34.08
N THR A 14 29.55 27.24 -33.08
CA THR A 14 29.85 26.03 -32.32
C THR A 14 28.55 25.66 -31.59
N THR A 15 27.76 24.79 -32.19
CA THR A 15 26.68 24.10 -31.49
C THR A 15 27.32 23.19 -30.46
N SER A 16 27.43 23.70 -29.24
CA SER A 16 27.62 22.89 -28.05
C SER A 16 26.47 21.89 -27.99
N THR A 17 26.74 20.68 -28.47
CA THR A 17 25.92 19.49 -28.23
C THR A 17 25.94 19.24 -26.73
N LEU A 18 24.99 19.86 -26.04
CA LEU A 18 24.59 19.42 -24.71
C LEU A 18 24.12 17.99 -24.89
N PHE A 19 24.97 17.04 -24.49
CA PHE A 19 24.54 15.71 -24.12
C PHE A 19 23.60 15.91 -22.94
N LEU A 20 22.30 16.04 -23.24
CA LEU A 20 21.24 15.75 -22.29
C LEU A 20 21.43 14.27 -21.96
N SER A 21 22.18 14.00 -20.89
CA SER A 21 22.07 12.74 -20.17
C SER A 21 20.57 12.55 -19.96
N ALA A 22 19.99 11.59 -20.67
CA ALA A 22 18.64 11.15 -20.41
C ALA A 22 18.58 10.87 -18.92
N CYS A 23 17.87 11.71 -18.16
CA CYS A 23 17.42 11.30 -16.85
C CYS A 23 16.74 9.95 -17.08
N PRO A 24 17.15 8.87 -16.38
CA PRO A 24 16.40 7.63 -16.47
C PRO A 24 14.95 8.00 -16.19
N GLN A 25 14.08 7.74 -17.18
CA GLN A 25 12.65 7.93 -17.03
C GLN A 25 12.27 7.04 -15.86
N GLU A 26 11.95 7.66 -14.72
CA GLU A 26 11.54 6.98 -13.50
C GLU A 26 10.40 6.04 -13.91
N GLU A 27 10.59 4.72 -13.75
CA GLU A 27 9.53 3.78 -14.07
C GLU A 27 8.31 4.17 -13.26
N GLU A 28 7.18 4.38 -13.95
CA GLU A 28 5.98 4.82 -13.28
C GLU A 28 5.55 3.77 -12.26
N GLU A 29 5.41 4.20 -11.00
CA GLU A 29 4.99 3.36 -9.88
C GLU A 29 3.57 2.81 -10.13
N LYS A 30 3.49 1.51 -10.41
CA LYS A 30 2.23 0.82 -10.74
C LYS A 30 1.47 0.38 -9.51
N PHE A 31 2.19 0.17 -8.41
CA PHE A 31 1.63 -0.38 -7.19
C PHE A 31 1.57 0.66 -6.07
N GLY A 32 0.72 0.39 -5.12
CA GLY A 32 0.48 1.25 -3.99
C GLY A 32 -0.01 0.45 -2.81
N PHE A 33 -0.53 1.20 -1.86
CA PHE A 33 -1.08 0.69 -0.63
C PHE A 33 -2.42 1.35 -0.34
N THR A 34 -3.18 0.71 0.53
CA THR A 34 -4.14 1.39 1.38
C THR A 34 -3.63 1.40 2.81
N CYS A 35 -4.37 1.95 3.76
CA CYS A 35 -3.88 2.08 5.12
C CYS A 35 -4.96 1.90 6.19
N VAL A 36 -4.52 1.44 7.36
CA VAL A 36 -5.33 1.29 8.56
C VAL A 36 -4.67 2.07 9.69
N GLU A 37 -5.39 3.05 10.24
CA GLU A 37 -4.98 3.82 11.42
C GLU A 37 -5.51 3.14 12.67
N LEU A 38 -4.62 2.83 13.61
CA LEU A 38 -4.92 2.10 14.83
C LEU A 38 -5.15 3.08 15.99
N ASN A 39 -6.40 3.24 16.38
CA ASN A 39 -6.80 4.13 17.46
C ASN A 39 -7.32 3.33 18.65
N GLN A 40 -6.94 3.70 19.87
CA GLN A 40 -7.57 3.14 21.06
C GLN A 40 -9.06 3.51 21.06
N ALA A 41 -9.94 2.54 21.34
CA ALA A 41 -11.37 2.82 21.47
C ALA A 41 -11.65 3.65 22.73
N ASP A 42 -12.62 4.58 22.64
CA ASP A 42 -12.96 5.53 23.72
C ASP A 42 -13.35 4.87 25.05
N ASN A 43 -13.78 3.61 25.03
CA ASN A 43 -14.20 2.85 26.20
C ASN A 43 -13.09 2.01 26.85
N GLN A 44 -11.82 2.21 26.46
CA GLN A 44 -10.67 1.49 27.01
C GLN A 44 -9.94 2.40 28.01
N ASP A 45 -9.82 1.95 29.26
CA ASP A 45 -9.06 2.64 30.30
C ASP A 45 -7.55 2.30 30.25
N GLU A 46 -7.20 1.15 29.66
CA GLU A 46 -5.84 0.68 29.48
C GLU A 46 -5.43 0.73 28.01
N ASP A 47 -4.12 0.90 27.76
CA ASP A 47 -3.57 0.76 26.41
C ASP A 47 -3.73 -0.69 25.92
N PRO A 48 -4.56 -0.95 24.89
CA PRO A 48 -4.81 -2.30 24.40
C PRO A 48 -3.57 -2.90 23.70
N PHE A 49 -2.61 -2.08 23.29
CA PHE A 49 -1.46 -2.49 22.48
C PHE A 49 -0.32 -3.10 23.29
N VAL A 50 -0.37 -3.03 24.62
CA VAL A 50 0.66 -3.60 25.50
C VAL A 50 0.84 -5.09 25.25
N GLY A 51 2.09 -5.50 24.99
CA GLY A 51 2.46 -6.90 24.75
C GLY A 51 2.29 -7.37 23.30
N THR A 52 1.85 -6.50 22.39
CA THR A 52 1.70 -6.84 20.96
C THR A 52 3.05 -7.17 20.33
N ALA A 53 3.19 -8.39 19.83
CA ALA A 53 4.38 -8.83 19.09
C ALA A 53 4.14 -8.81 17.58
N LYS A 54 2.91 -9.13 17.14
CA LYS A 54 2.53 -9.10 15.72
C LYS A 54 1.17 -8.48 15.52
N ILE A 55 0.98 -7.85 14.37
CA ILE A 55 -0.32 -7.35 13.92
C ILE A 55 -0.66 -8.06 12.61
N LYS A 56 -1.90 -8.51 12.47
CA LYS A 56 -2.41 -9.13 11.24
C LYS A 56 -3.54 -8.27 10.68
N VAL A 57 -3.43 -7.89 9.41
CA VAL A 57 -4.43 -7.08 8.71
C VAL A 57 -4.90 -7.82 7.47
N THR A 58 -6.18 -8.18 7.45
CA THR A 58 -6.84 -8.90 6.37
C THR A 58 -7.85 -7.98 5.69
N LEU A 59 -7.61 -7.59 4.44
CA LEU A 59 -8.59 -6.82 3.67
C LEU A 59 -9.12 -7.67 2.52
N LYS A 60 -10.43 -7.56 2.28
CA LYS A 60 -11.10 -8.24 1.16
C LYS A 60 -11.06 -7.39 -0.09
N TYR A 61 -10.75 -8.02 -1.22
CA TYR A 61 -10.76 -7.37 -2.52
C TYR A 61 -12.19 -7.03 -2.95
N GLU A 62 -12.37 -5.84 -3.52
CA GLU A 62 -13.60 -5.45 -4.22
C GLU A 62 -13.50 -5.77 -5.72
N PRO A 63 -14.61 -5.70 -6.49
CA PRO A 63 -14.69 -6.27 -7.83
C PRO A 63 -13.56 -5.90 -8.80
N CYS A 64 -13.06 -4.65 -8.79
CA CYS A 64 -11.93 -4.28 -9.66
C CYS A 64 -10.66 -5.08 -9.33
N LEU A 65 -10.28 -5.20 -8.06
CA LEU A 65 -9.08 -5.96 -7.67
C LEU A 65 -9.27 -7.47 -7.85
N ILE A 66 -10.50 -7.96 -7.70
CA ILE A 66 -10.81 -9.37 -8.02
C ILE A 66 -10.55 -9.62 -9.50
N ASP A 67 -11.10 -8.80 -10.40
CA ASP A 67 -10.88 -8.94 -11.84
C ASP A 67 -9.42 -8.75 -12.22
N TYR A 68 -8.71 -7.81 -11.59
CA TYR A 68 -7.29 -7.59 -11.79
C TYR A 68 -6.48 -8.87 -11.59
N TYR A 69 -6.60 -9.49 -10.41
CA TYR A 69 -5.79 -10.64 -10.06
C TYR A 69 -6.29 -11.98 -10.64
N THR A 70 -7.53 -12.04 -11.13
CA THR A 70 -8.12 -13.30 -11.63
C THR A 70 -8.32 -13.34 -13.14
N LYS A 71 -8.25 -12.20 -13.84
CA LYS A 71 -8.54 -12.12 -15.27
C LYS A 71 -7.50 -11.35 -16.07
N THR A 72 -7.14 -10.12 -15.67
CA THR A 72 -6.34 -9.23 -16.52
C THR A 72 -4.84 -9.30 -16.24
N ASN A 73 -4.44 -9.36 -14.97
CA ASN A 73 -3.04 -9.29 -14.54
C ASN A 73 -2.71 -10.45 -13.58
N VAL A 74 -3.08 -11.67 -13.98
CA VAL A 74 -2.92 -12.89 -13.16
C VAL A 74 -1.46 -13.18 -12.80
N ASP A 75 -0.51 -12.79 -13.65
CA ASP A 75 0.92 -12.95 -13.40
C ASP A 75 1.42 -12.09 -12.22
N GLN A 76 0.69 -11.03 -11.86
CA GLN A 76 1.04 -10.14 -10.76
C GLN A 76 0.34 -10.50 -9.44
N ALA A 77 -0.52 -11.53 -9.43
CA ALA A 77 -0.97 -12.13 -8.18
C ALA A 77 0.23 -12.73 -7.43
N MET A 78 0.13 -12.92 -6.11
CA MET A 78 1.25 -13.36 -5.26
C MET A 78 1.94 -14.64 -5.76
N ASN A 79 1.14 -15.60 -6.26
CA ASN A 79 1.63 -16.87 -6.82
C ASN A 79 1.75 -16.83 -8.36
N GLY A 80 1.56 -15.67 -8.97
CA GLY A 80 1.79 -15.40 -10.37
C GLY A 80 3.29 -15.23 -10.66
N LYS A 81 3.65 -15.27 -11.95
CA LYS A 81 5.04 -15.24 -12.41
C LYS A 81 5.82 -14.00 -11.94
N ASP A 82 5.16 -12.86 -11.87
CA ASP A 82 5.76 -11.56 -11.56
C ASP A 82 5.46 -11.12 -10.11
N GLY A 83 4.56 -11.82 -9.40
CA GLY A 83 4.10 -11.45 -8.07
C GLY A 83 5.18 -11.50 -6.99
N GLU A 84 6.05 -12.50 -7.00
CA GLU A 84 7.09 -12.66 -5.97
C GLU A 84 7.97 -11.41 -5.86
N ALA A 85 8.40 -10.85 -6.99
CA ALA A 85 9.24 -9.66 -7.04
C ALA A 85 8.51 -8.42 -6.49
N VAL A 86 7.24 -8.23 -6.89
CA VAL A 86 6.41 -7.10 -6.43
C VAL A 86 6.19 -7.19 -4.91
N PHE A 87 5.84 -8.37 -4.41
CA PHE A 87 5.57 -8.55 -2.97
C PHE A 87 6.85 -8.44 -2.13
N ALA A 88 7.99 -8.89 -2.63
CA ALA A 88 9.28 -8.73 -1.95
C ALA A 88 9.68 -7.27 -1.82
N GLU A 89 9.55 -6.48 -2.89
CA GLU A 89 9.81 -5.03 -2.85
C GLU A 89 8.90 -4.33 -1.83
N TRP A 90 7.61 -4.67 -1.85
CA TRP A 90 6.64 -4.03 -0.96
C TRP A 90 6.77 -4.49 0.50
N ALA A 91 7.33 -5.66 0.77
CA ALA A 91 7.65 -6.10 2.13
C ALA A 91 8.53 -5.07 2.86
N ASP A 92 9.53 -4.52 2.17
CA ASP A 92 10.44 -3.53 2.73
C ASP A 92 9.77 -2.16 2.88
N ARG A 93 8.87 -1.81 1.95
CA ARG A 93 8.27 -0.47 1.88
C ARG A 93 7.12 -0.24 2.86
N LEU A 94 6.29 -1.25 3.15
CA LEU A 94 5.06 -1.05 3.93
C LEU A 94 5.29 -0.51 5.36
N CYS A 95 6.49 -0.69 5.94
CA CYS A 95 6.84 -0.16 7.25
C CYS A 95 7.82 1.04 7.20
N SER A 96 8.26 1.47 6.01
CA SER A 96 9.28 2.52 5.85
C SER A 96 8.96 3.59 4.81
N GLU A 97 7.84 3.47 4.10
CA GLU A 97 7.43 4.43 3.08
C GLU A 97 7.29 5.84 3.68
N SER A 98 7.78 6.85 2.96
CA SER A 98 7.73 8.24 3.42
C SER A 98 6.33 8.83 3.17
N VAL A 99 5.42 8.63 4.12
CA VAL A 99 4.03 9.13 4.05
C VAL A 99 3.77 10.23 5.07
N GLY A 100 2.62 10.91 4.94
CA GLY A 100 2.26 12.03 5.82
C GLY A 100 1.90 11.63 7.25
N ASP A 101 1.50 10.37 7.47
CA ASP A 101 1.12 9.87 8.79
C ASP A 101 2.26 9.08 9.46
N PRO A 102 2.36 9.10 10.81
CA PRO A 102 3.33 8.30 11.51
C PRO A 102 3.02 6.81 11.37
N LEU A 103 3.97 6.04 10.85
CA LEU A 103 3.83 4.59 10.71
C LEU A 103 4.04 3.86 12.03
N VAL A 104 3.42 2.69 12.15
CA VAL A 104 3.76 1.71 13.18
C VAL A 104 5.20 1.23 12.95
N ALA A 105 5.98 1.13 14.02
CA ALA A 105 7.32 0.57 13.95
C ALA A 105 7.23 -0.95 13.74
N CYS A 106 7.45 -1.39 12.50
CA CYS A 106 7.25 -2.77 12.10
C CYS A 106 8.24 -3.26 11.05
N GLU A 107 8.20 -4.57 10.82
CA GLU A 107 8.76 -5.27 9.66
C GLU A 107 7.67 -6.20 9.12
N VAL A 108 7.54 -6.33 7.79
CA VAL A 108 6.60 -7.30 7.21
C VAL A 108 7.18 -8.71 7.38
N GLU A 109 6.38 -9.62 7.93
CA GLU A 109 6.77 -11.02 8.13
C GLU A 109 6.26 -11.91 6.99
N SER A 110 5.03 -11.68 6.53
CA SER A 110 4.44 -12.51 5.48
C SER A 110 3.24 -11.85 4.82
N PHE A 111 3.01 -12.22 3.56
CA PHE A 111 1.76 -12.04 2.86
C PHE A 111 1.04 -13.38 2.70
N ALA A 112 -0.29 -13.37 2.77
CA ALA A 112 -1.11 -14.53 2.46
C ALA A 112 -2.30 -14.08 1.61
N GLN A 113 -2.17 -14.23 0.28
CA GLN A 113 -3.23 -13.90 -0.67
C GLN A 113 -4.09 -15.14 -0.97
N THR A 114 -5.41 -14.99 -0.86
CA THR A 114 -6.38 -16.01 -1.23
C THR A 114 -7.23 -15.48 -2.38
N LEU A 115 -7.18 -16.18 -3.52
CA LEU A 115 -7.97 -15.92 -4.72
C LEU A 115 -8.78 -17.18 -5.06
N GLN A 116 -9.82 -17.44 -4.28
CA GLN A 116 -10.64 -18.64 -4.42
C GLN A 116 -12.00 -18.30 -5.04
N PRO A 117 -12.14 -18.39 -6.38
CA PRO A 117 -13.45 -18.41 -6.99
C PRO A 117 -14.14 -19.72 -6.59
N SER A 118 -15.27 -19.62 -5.88
CA SER A 118 -16.15 -20.76 -5.65
C SER A 118 -17.60 -20.32 -5.78
N ASP A 119 -18.46 -21.22 -6.23
CA ASP A 119 -19.86 -20.90 -6.52
C ASP A 119 -20.65 -20.52 -5.26
N ASN A 120 -20.22 -21.01 -4.08
CA ASN A 120 -20.99 -20.88 -2.83
C ASN A 120 -20.34 -19.98 -1.77
N ASN A 121 -19.00 -19.84 -1.78
CA ASN A 121 -18.30 -19.02 -0.80
C ASN A 121 -16.97 -18.49 -1.39
N PRO A 122 -17.03 -17.53 -2.32
CA PRO A 122 -15.83 -16.98 -2.92
C PRO A 122 -15.01 -16.21 -1.87
N ILE A 123 -13.70 -16.43 -1.84
CA ILE A 123 -12.79 -15.76 -0.92
C ILE A 123 -11.73 -15.04 -1.74
N PHE A 124 -11.76 -13.71 -1.71
CA PHE A 124 -10.80 -12.83 -2.36
C PHE A 124 -10.28 -11.84 -1.34
N GLN A 125 -9.09 -12.11 -0.79
CA GLN A 125 -8.52 -11.31 0.28
C GLN A 125 -7.02 -11.48 0.35
N MET A 126 -6.39 -10.62 1.14
CA MET A 126 -5.00 -10.81 1.54
C MET A 126 -4.81 -10.44 3.00
N THR A 127 -4.00 -11.23 3.69
CA THR A 127 -3.52 -10.94 5.03
C THR A 127 -2.05 -10.51 4.97
N VAL A 128 -1.73 -9.36 5.55
CA VAL A 128 -0.35 -8.96 5.84
C VAL A 128 -0.10 -9.18 7.33
N THR A 129 0.98 -9.88 7.66
CA THR A 129 1.45 -10.04 9.04
C THR A 129 2.67 -9.16 9.25
N TYR A 130 2.58 -8.27 10.22
CA TYR A 130 3.63 -7.36 10.63
C TYR A 130 4.22 -7.83 11.96
N ARG A 131 5.54 -7.92 12.05
CA ARG A 131 6.26 -8.00 13.31
C ARG A 131 6.42 -6.58 13.86
N VAL A 132 6.00 -6.37 15.09
CA VAL A 132 6.17 -5.07 15.77
C VAL A 132 7.59 -4.98 16.32
N THR A 133 8.30 -3.90 15.97
CA THR A 133 9.66 -3.64 16.46
C THR A 133 9.68 -2.69 17.66
N ASP A 134 8.64 -1.87 17.83
CA ASP A 134 8.45 -1.02 19.00
C ASP A 134 6.95 -0.93 19.37
N PRO A 135 6.48 -1.72 20.35
CA PRO A 135 5.06 -1.74 20.77
C PRO A 135 4.56 -0.41 21.34
N THR A 136 5.46 0.45 21.82
CA THR A 136 5.07 1.79 22.33
C THR A 136 4.69 2.74 21.19
N LYS A 137 4.97 2.35 19.94
CA LYS A 137 4.65 3.07 18.71
C LYS A 137 3.59 2.34 17.90
N ILE A 138 2.48 1.96 18.54
CA ILE A 138 1.29 1.44 17.85
C ILE A 138 0.12 2.44 17.89
N SER A 139 -0.15 3.02 19.06
CA SER A 139 -1.32 3.90 19.23
C SER A 139 -1.25 5.15 18.34
N ASN A 140 -2.38 5.47 17.70
CA ASN A 140 -2.56 6.59 16.76
C ASN A 140 -1.55 6.57 15.58
N ARG A 141 -1.20 5.37 15.12
CA ARG A 141 -0.27 5.16 14.00
C ARG A 141 -0.88 4.31 12.92
N THR A 142 -0.26 4.41 11.75
CA THR A 142 -0.78 3.84 10.52
C THR A 142 0.01 2.58 10.13
N LEU A 143 -0.72 1.54 9.74
CA LEU A 143 -0.18 0.41 8.99
C LEU A 143 -0.55 0.59 7.52
N LEU A 144 0.45 0.44 6.64
CA LEU A 144 0.22 0.38 5.19
C LEU A 144 -0.06 -1.06 4.80
N TRP A 145 -1.06 -1.28 3.95
CA TRP A 145 -1.47 -2.58 3.44
C TRP A 145 -1.41 -2.59 1.91
N GLY A 146 -0.73 -3.57 1.35
CA GLY A 146 -0.49 -3.70 -0.09
C GLY A 146 0.42 -4.92 -0.35
N PRO A 147 0.97 -5.07 -1.56
CA PRO A 147 0.77 -4.21 -2.73
C PRO A 147 -0.59 -4.37 -3.39
N GLY A 148 -1.05 -3.31 -4.05
CA GLY A 148 -2.16 -3.36 -5.01
C GLY A 148 -2.00 -2.32 -6.11
N PRO A 149 -2.55 -2.54 -7.32
CA PRO A 149 -2.40 -1.59 -8.41
C PRO A 149 -3.07 -0.25 -8.05
N VAL A 150 -2.37 0.85 -8.28
CA VAL A 150 -2.98 2.18 -8.14
C VAL A 150 -4.00 2.40 -9.24
N GLU A 151 -4.90 3.36 -9.06
CA GLU A 151 -6.05 3.57 -9.97
C GLU A 151 -5.68 3.71 -11.46
N ALA A 152 -4.55 4.36 -11.76
CA ALA A 152 -4.05 4.52 -13.13
C ALA A 152 -3.68 3.19 -13.81
N TYR A 153 -3.38 2.15 -13.01
CA TYR A 153 -2.88 0.86 -13.45
C TYR A 153 -3.83 -0.30 -13.14
N ALA A 154 -4.89 -0.06 -12.37
CA ALA A 154 -5.84 -1.10 -11.96
C ALA A 154 -6.78 -1.55 -13.09
N GLU A 155 -6.82 -0.84 -14.22
CA GLU A 155 -7.64 -1.17 -15.39
C GLU A 155 -9.13 -1.40 -15.07
N CYS A 156 -9.64 -0.71 -14.03
CA CYS A 156 -11.01 -0.89 -13.57
C CYS A 156 -12.01 -0.48 -14.67
N THR A 157 -13.05 -1.28 -14.87
CA THR A 157 -14.15 -0.96 -15.79
C THR A 157 -15.41 -0.53 -15.03
N GLY A 158 -16.35 0.15 -15.70
CA GLY A 158 -17.68 0.42 -15.13
C GLY A 158 -17.70 1.34 -13.89
N ASN A 159 -16.84 2.36 -13.84
CA ASN A 159 -16.67 3.27 -12.69
C ASN A 159 -16.23 2.58 -11.38
N LEU A 160 -15.73 1.35 -11.47
CA LEU A 160 -15.08 0.69 -10.35
C LEU A 160 -13.70 1.33 -10.09
N ARG A 161 -13.18 1.14 -8.88
CA ARG A 161 -11.88 1.63 -8.43
C ARG A 161 -11.20 0.52 -7.60
N PRO A 162 -9.87 0.52 -7.42
CA PRO A 162 -9.15 -0.54 -6.73
C PRO A 162 -9.34 -0.44 -5.21
N PHE A 163 -10.54 -0.74 -4.74
CA PHE A 163 -10.89 -0.74 -3.33
C PHE A 163 -10.66 -2.11 -2.68
N VAL A 164 -10.40 -2.06 -1.39
CA VAL A 164 -10.46 -3.18 -0.46
C VAL A 164 -11.29 -2.78 0.75
N LYS A 165 -11.72 -3.77 1.54
CA LYS A 165 -12.53 -3.49 2.73
C LYS A 165 -12.26 -4.40 3.91
N LEU A 166 -12.46 -3.84 5.10
CA LEU A 166 -12.74 -4.58 6.32
C LEU A 166 -14.17 -5.10 6.30
N THR A 167 -14.36 -6.28 6.88
CA THR A 167 -15.66 -6.92 7.02
C THR A 167 -15.94 -7.42 8.41
N LEU A 168 -14.91 -7.75 9.18
CA LEU A 168 -15.03 -8.34 10.50
C LEU A 168 -14.08 -7.66 11.50
N PRO A 169 -14.46 -7.60 12.79
CA PRO A 169 -13.56 -7.23 13.88
C PRO A 169 -12.20 -7.96 13.85
N SER A 170 -12.21 -9.25 13.47
CA SER A 170 -11.01 -10.10 13.38
C SER A 170 -10.13 -9.82 12.16
N ASP A 171 -10.54 -8.92 11.26
CA ASP A 171 -9.73 -8.54 10.10
C ASP A 171 -8.52 -7.70 10.51
N VAL A 172 -8.53 -7.07 11.69
CA VAL A 172 -7.37 -6.37 12.27
C VAL A 172 -7.18 -6.86 13.70
N ILE A 173 -6.11 -7.60 13.94
CA ILE A 173 -5.81 -8.18 15.26
C ILE A 173 -4.36 -7.96 15.65
N GLY A 174 -4.13 -7.77 16.95
CA GLY A 174 -2.81 -7.86 17.56
C GLY A 174 -2.68 -9.13 18.37
N VAL A 175 -1.53 -9.78 18.25
CA VAL A 175 -1.21 -11.01 18.95
C VAL A 175 0.10 -10.88 19.73
N ASP A 176 0.22 -11.64 20.80
CA ASP A 176 1.47 -11.78 21.55
C ASP A 176 2.48 -12.69 20.84
N LYS A 177 3.63 -12.92 21.49
CA LYS A 177 4.71 -13.78 20.98
C LYS A 177 4.30 -15.25 20.83
N ASP A 178 3.26 -15.69 21.53
CA ASP A 178 2.75 -17.07 21.53
C ASP A 178 1.58 -17.21 20.54
N GLY A 179 1.20 -16.13 19.86
CA GLY A 179 0.13 -16.10 18.86
C GLY A 179 -1.27 -15.91 19.43
N LYS A 180 -1.40 -15.62 20.73
CA LYS A 180 -2.69 -15.35 21.36
C LYS A 180 -3.14 -13.94 20.99
N THR A 181 -4.41 -13.81 20.57
CA THR A 181 -5.03 -12.49 20.34
C THR A 181 -5.11 -11.71 21.65
N LEU A 182 -4.59 -10.48 21.61
CA LEU A 182 -4.64 -9.52 22.71
C LEU A 182 -5.75 -8.49 22.50
N TRP A 183 -5.95 -8.08 21.25
CA TRP A 183 -6.91 -7.06 20.86
C TRP A 183 -7.36 -7.27 19.42
N ASN A 184 -8.49 -6.65 19.08
CA ASN A 184 -9.00 -6.59 17.73
C ASN A 184 -9.71 -5.26 17.47
N ALA A 185 -9.89 -4.90 16.20
CA ALA A 185 -10.75 -3.78 15.83
C ALA A 185 -12.19 -4.06 16.24
N GLN A 186 -12.87 -3.07 16.80
CA GLN A 186 -14.28 -3.15 17.21
C GLN A 186 -15.20 -2.40 16.24
N SER A 187 -14.71 -1.29 15.69
CA SER A 187 -15.43 -0.46 14.75
C SER A 187 -14.46 0.30 13.85
N TRP A 188 -15.00 0.93 12.81
CA TRP A 188 -14.24 1.73 11.86
C TRP A 188 -15.10 2.84 11.27
N SER A 189 -14.49 4.00 10.98
CA SER A 189 -15.22 5.16 10.41
C SER A 189 -15.73 4.88 8.99
N ASN A 190 -14.90 4.24 8.17
CA ASN A 190 -15.20 3.75 6.83
C ASN A 190 -14.48 2.41 6.64
N PRO A 191 -15.16 1.31 6.31
CA PRO A 191 -14.51 0.02 6.11
C PRO A 191 -13.62 -0.04 4.87
N ARG A 192 -13.77 0.89 3.93
CA ARG A 192 -13.17 0.80 2.59
C ARG A 192 -11.90 1.63 2.50
N GLY A 193 -10.87 1.04 1.91
CA GLY A 193 -9.60 1.68 1.58
C GLY A 193 -9.31 1.55 0.09
N ILE A 194 -8.82 2.61 -0.54
CA ILE A 194 -8.41 2.60 -1.96
C ILE A 194 -6.90 2.35 -2.07
N MET A 195 -6.47 1.66 -3.13
CA MET A 195 -5.05 1.56 -3.50
C MET A 195 -4.55 2.87 -4.11
N GLN A 196 -3.53 3.43 -3.49
CA GLN A 196 -2.95 4.73 -3.84
C GLN A 196 -1.52 4.84 -3.27
N ARG A 197 -0.94 6.04 -3.33
CA ARG A 197 0.45 6.31 -2.87
C ARG A 197 0.55 7.24 -1.66
N ASN A 198 -0.58 7.51 -1.01
CA ASN A 198 -0.64 8.37 0.17
C ASN A 198 -1.66 7.80 1.17
N THR A 199 -1.76 8.45 2.33
CA THR A 199 -2.60 7.99 3.43
C THR A 199 -3.98 8.66 3.47
N ALA A 200 -4.38 9.37 2.40
CA ALA A 200 -5.67 10.03 2.37
C ALA A 200 -6.81 9.00 2.41
N GLY A 201 -7.67 9.06 3.43
CA GLY A 201 -8.78 8.12 3.57
C GLY A 201 -8.37 6.75 4.12
N CYS A 202 -7.32 6.69 4.95
CA CYS A 202 -7.07 5.50 5.77
C CYS A 202 -8.32 5.06 6.54
N ILE A 203 -8.46 3.76 6.69
CA ILE A 203 -9.47 3.15 7.53
C ILE A 203 -9.09 3.41 8.99
N LYS A 204 -9.87 4.23 9.71
CA LYS A 204 -9.65 4.47 11.13
C LYS A 204 -10.31 3.37 11.94
N ALA A 205 -9.53 2.46 12.52
CA ALA A 205 -10.01 1.34 13.32
C ALA A 205 -9.93 1.66 14.81
N ALA A 206 -11.05 1.51 15.51
CA ALA A 206 -11.09 1.60 16.98
C ALA A 206 -10.75 0.24 17.58
N ILE A 207 -9.70 0.19 18.40
CA ILE A 207 -9.10 -1.03 18.93
C ILE A 207 -9.47 -1.20 20.40
N ALA A 208 -9.89 -2.41 20.76
CA ALA A 208 -10.16 -2.78 22.14
C ALA A 208 -9.49 -4.11 22.50
N LYS A 209 -9.10 -4.22 23.76
CA LYS A 209 -8.56 -5.43 24.37
C LYS A 209 -9.61 -6.54 24.41
N GLN A 210 -9.18 -7.80 24.25
CA GLN A 210 -10.02 -8.99 24.40
C GLN A 210 -10.08 -9.50 25.83
#